data_AF-A0A8S4RV28-F1
#
_entry.id   AF-A0A8S4RV28-F1
#
_cell.length_a   1.000
_cell.length_b   1.000
_cell.length_c   1.000
_cell.angle_alpha   90.00
_cell.angle_beta   90.00
_cell.angle_gamma   90.00
#
_symmetry.space_group_name_H-M   'P 1'
#
loop_
_entity.id
_entity.type
_entity.pdbx_description
1 polymer ?
#
loop_
_entity_poly.entity_id
_entity_poly.type
_entity_poly.pdbx_seq_one_letter_code
_entity_poly.pdbx_strand_id
1 'polypeptide(L)'
;MDFFDSKKNWNETNIRVGRAWRLDELRIKSNTDLHKLWLETGETGERPVVDVVNLFGLPEKYHKQEHFLPKFMNSRWVKSYMEHGYINSLSVKKFYRLYQEKLYNIKRKERNRNFNQVQHLLKRFPDMDLEKLQAEYPDVDLEKAKRSKKARDTWKIRRI
;
A
#
# COMPACT_ATOMS: atom_id res chain seq x y z
N MET A 1 -4.65 25.11 -35.00
CA MET A 1 -4.77 25.89 -33.76
C MET A 1 -5.71 25.08 -32.88
N ASP A 2 -5.17 24.08 -32.18
CA ASP A 2 -5.98 23.07 -31.46
C ASP A 2 -5.95 23.29 -29.94
N PHE A 3 -5.44 24.45 -29.53
CA PHE A 3 -5.30 24.82 -28.13
C PHE A 3 -6.61 25.39 -27.55
N PHE A 4 -7.42 26.05 -28.38
CA PHE A 4 -8.71 26.61 -27.97
C PHE A 4 -9.85 25.81 -28.60
N ASP A 5 -10.93 25.64 -27.83
CA ASP A 5 -12.19 25.08 -28.33
C ASP A 5 -12.80 25.97 -29.41
N SER A 6 -13.83 25.48 -30.10
CA SER A 6 -14.51 26.21 -31.16
C SER A 6 -14.94 27.61 -30.69
N LYS A 7 -14.73 28.63 -31.54
CA LYS A 7 -15.01 30.04 -31.21
C LYS A 7 -16.43 30.32 -30.70
N LYS A 8 -17.38 29.42 -31.03
CA LYS A 8 -18.78 29.51 -30.60
C LYS A 8 -18.93 29.28 -29.09
N ASN A 9 -18.06 28.47 -28.50
CA ASN A 9 -18.13 28.07 -27.09
C ASN A 9 -17.44 29.09 -26.15
N TRP A 10 -16.76 30.11 -26.69
CA TRP A 10 -15.93 31.03 -25.89
C TRP A 10 -16.73 31.92 -24.92
N ASN A 11 -17.98 32.24 -25.26
CA ASN A 11 -18.84 33.11 -24.45
C ASN A 11 -19.96 32.32 -23.73
N GLU A 12 -19.94 30.99 -23.80
CA GLU A 12 -20.95 30.15 -23.16
C GLU A 12 -20.54 29.81 -21.71
N THR A 13 -21.48 29.90 -20.78
CA THR A 13 -21.24 29.59 -19.36
C THR A 13 -21.41 28.10 -19.04
N ASN A 14 -22.17 27.36 -19.85
CA ASN A 14 -22.43 25.94 -19.66
C ASN A 14 -22.30 25.19 -20.97
N ILE A 15 -21.28 24.33 -21.07
CA ILE A 15 -21.03 23.49 -22.25
C ILE A 15 -21.47 22.06 -21.94
N ARG A 16 -22.33 21.49 -22.80
CA ARG A 16 -22.77 20.10 -22.66
C ARG A 16 -21.69 19.15 -23.18
N VAL A 17 -21.12 18.35 -22.30
CA VAL A 17 -20.12 17.32 -22.64
C VAL A 17 -20.67 15.92 -22.43
N GLY A 18 -20.13 14.95 -23.18
CA GLY A 18 -20.44 13.54 -23.03
C GLY A 18 -19.87 12.92 -21.75
N ARG A 19 -20.22 11.65 -21.50
CA ARG A 19 -19.63 10.86 -20.41
C ARG A 19 -18.18 10.47 -20.74
N ALA A 20 -17.33 10.34 -19.73
CA ALA A 20 -16.00 9.75 -19.87
C ALA A 20 -16.04 8.25 -20.23
N TRP A 21 -15.02 7.78 -20.95
CA TRP A 21 -14.85 6.37 -21.33
C TRP A 21 -14.68 5.46 -20.11
N ARG A 22 -15.27 4.26 -20.16
CA ARG A 22 -15.04 3.21 -19.15
C ARG A 22 -13.95 2.24 -19.58
N LEU A 23 -13.28 1.60 -18.61
CA LEU A 23 -12.20 0.65 -18.89
C LEU A 23 -12.66 -0.52 -19.79
N ASP A 24 -13.89 -1.00 -19.60
CA ASP A 24 -14.45 -2.11 -20.39
C ASP A 24 -14.72 -1.74 -21.85
N GLU A 25 -15.06 -0.47 -22.12
CA GLU A 25 -15.29 0.03 -23.47
C GLU A 25 -13.97 0.16 -24.26
N LEU A 26 -12.89 0.54 -23.57
CA LEU A 26 -11.55 0.65 -24.14
C LEU A 26 -10.96 -0.72 -24.47
N ARG A 27 -11.22 -1.74 -23.65
CA ARG A 27 -10.74 -3.13 -23.88
C ARG A 27 -11.26 -3.77 -25.16
N ILE A 28 -12.41 -3.32 -25.67
CA ILE A 28 -13.05 -3.86 -26.88
C ILE A 28 -12.45 -3.21 -28.15
N LYS A 29 -11.70 -2.11 -28.03
CA LYS A 29 -11.16 -1.37 -29.16
C LYS A 29 -9.87 -2.01 -29.70
N SER A 30 -9.62 -1.76 -30.98
CA SER A 30 -8.39 -2.22 -31.64
C SER A 30 -7.17 -1.46 -31.12
N ASN A 31 -5.99 -2.07 -31.16
CA ASN A 31 -4.76 -1.42 -30.68
C ASN A 31 -4.39 -0.16 -31.50
N THR A 32 -4.75 -0.09 -32.78
CA THR A 32 -4.55 1.10 -33.63
C THR A 32 -5.51 2.23 -33.26
N ASP A 33 -6.74 1.92 -32.86
CA ASP A 33 -7.71 2.92 -32.39
C ASP A 33 -7.40 3.38 -30.97
N LEU A 34 -6.93 2.48 -30.10
CA LEU A 34 -6.36 2.85 -28.80
C LEU A 34 -5.10 3.68 -28.97
N HIS A 35 -4.26 3.38 -29.97
CA HIS A 35 -3.06 4.14 -30.27
C HIS A 35 -3.36 5.57 -30.76
N LYS A 36 -4.34 5.71 -31.67
CA LYS A 36 -4.88 7.02 -32.08
C LYS A 36 -5.51 7.77 -30.90
N LEU A 37 -6.04 7.03 -29.92
CA LEU A 37 -6.54 7.60 -28.67
C LEU A 37 -5.41 7.98 -27.71
N TRP A 38 -4.33 7.17 -27.61
CA TRP A 38 -3.26 7.22 -26.60
C TRP A 38 -2.01 6.44 -27.06
N LEU A 39 -0.83 7.05 -26.88
CA LEU A 39 0.46 6.65 -27.47
C LEU A 39 0.93 5.19 -27.22
N GLU A 40 1.72 4.72 -28.21
CA GLU A 40 2.26 3.39 -28.53
C GLU A 40 3.34 2.89 -27.54
N THR A 41 3.18 1.70 -26.95
CA THR A 41 4.18 0.59 -26.90
C THR A 41 3.67 -0.58 -26.04
N GLY A 42 4.09 -1.82 -26.38
CA GLY A 42 3.63 -3.10 -25.78
C GLY A 42 4.54 -3.66 -24.68
N GLU A 43 5.56 -2.92 -24.27
CA GLU A 43 6.13 -3.04 -22.93
C GLU A 43 5.36 -2.05 -22.05
N THR A 44 5.21 -2.29 -20.75
CA THR A 44 4.49 -1.34 -19.86
C THR A 44 5.09 0.08 -19.90
N GLY A 45 6.26 0.28 -20.53
CA GLY A 45 7.00 1.54 -20.56
C GLY A 45 7.53 1.94 -19.19
N GLU A 46 7.34 1.07 -18.19
CA GLU A 46 7.67 1.32 -16.82
C GLU A 46 9.18 1.21 -16.63
N ARG A 47 9.73 2.22 -15.95
CA ARG A 47 11.15 2.30 -15.62
C ARG A 47 11.60 1.01 -14.89
N PRO A 48 12.69 0.35 -15.31
CA PRO A 48 13.11 -0.91 -14.72
C PRO A 48 13.49 -0.75 -13.24
N VAL A 49 12.93 -1.62 -12.39
CA VAL A 49 13.10 -1.61 -10.93
C VAL A 49 13.87 -2.86 -10.49
N VAL A 50 14.80 -2.70 -9.55
CA VAL A 50 15.58 -3.80 -8.97
C VAL A 50 15.50 -3.72 -7.45
N ASP A 51 15.31 -4.84 -6.79
CA ASP A 51 15.39 -4.91 -5.33
C ASP A 51 16.86 -4.84 -4.89
N VAL A 52 17.18 -3.85 -4.08
CA VAL A 52 18.51 -3.60 -3.53
C VAL A 52 18.43 -3.50 -2.01
N VAL A 53 19.56 -3.65 -1.34
CA VAL A 53 19.66 -3.38 0.10
C VAL A 53 20.34 -2.03 0.28
N ASN A 54 19.71 -1.15 1.03
CA ASN A 54 20.25 0.18 1.28
C ASN A 54 21.37 0.19 2.32
N LEU A 55 21.96 1.36 2.57
CA LEU A 55 23.05 1.52 3.54
C LEU A 55 22.65 1.12 4.97
N PHE A 56 21.37 1.23 5.33
CA PHE A 56 20.83 0.85 6.63
C PHE A 56 20.45 -0.64 6.71
N GLY A 57 20.71 -1.44 5.67
CA GLY A 57 20.38 -2.86 5.62
C GLY A 57 18.91 -3.16 5.36
N LEU A 58 18.12 -2.17 4.95
CA LEU A 58 16.70 -2.33 4.63
C LEU A 58 16.52 -2.63 3.12
N PRO A 59 15.53 -3.46 2.76
CA PRO A 59 15.19 -3.66 1.35
C PRO A 59 14.63 -2.36 0.77
N GLU A 60 15.16 -1.96 -0.38
CA GLU A 60 14.77 -0.78 -1.13
C GLU A 60 14.58 -1.14 -2.60
N LYS A 61 13.60 -0.53 -3.26
CA LYS A 61 13.39 -0.68 -4.70
C LYS A 61 14.18 0.39 -5.45
N TYR A 62 15.21 -0.02 -6.18
CA TYR A 62 16.01 0.89 -7.00
C TYR A 62 15.44 1.02 -8.40
N HIS A 63 15.00 2.23 -8.72
CA HIS A 63 14.58 2.59 -10.08
C HIS A 63 15.82 2.95 -10.92
N LYS A 64 16.14 2.19 -11.96
CA LYS A 64 17.34 2.42 -12.78
C LYS A 64 17.24 3.72 -13.57
N GLN A 65 18.35 4.45 -13.70
CA GLN A 65 18.44 5.64 -14.55
C GLN A 65 19.34 5.35 -15.74
N GLU A 66 19.10 6.07 -16.82
CA GLU A 66 20.02 6.13 -17.94
C GLU A 66 21.25 6.93 -17.53
N HIS A 67 22.43 6.41 -17.88
CA HIS A 67 23.71 7.04 -17.58
C HIS A 67 24.54 7.07 -18.84
N PHE A 68 25.26 8.18 -19.06
CA PHE A 68 26.15 8.35 -20.20
C PHE A 68 27.34 7.37 -20.15
N LEU A 69 27.83 7.05 -18.95
CA LEU A 69 28.96 6.14 -18.75
C LEU A 69 28.48 4.78 -18.19
N PRO A 70 29.13 3.66 -18.59
CA PRO A 70 28.90 2.36 -17.98
C PRO A 70 29.06 2.38 -16.46
N LYS A 71 28.28 1.53 -15.77
CA LYS A 71 28.16 1.47 -14.31
C LYS A 71 29.51 1.39 -13.57
N PHE A 72 30.44 0.58 -14.06
CA PHE A 72 31.74 0.38 -13.45
C PHE A 72 32.71 1.56 -13.61
N MET A 73 32.48 2.44 -14.60
CA MET A 73 33.28 3.66 -14.81
C MET A 73 32.74 4.85 -14.02
N ASN A 74 31.50 4.78 -13.54
CA ASN A 74 30.86 5.85 -12.78
C ASN A 74 31.32 5.83 -11.31
N SER A 75 32.50 6.41 -11.04
CA SER A 75 33.08 6.48 -9.70
C SER A 75 32.15 7.12 -8.67
N ARG A 76 31.38 8.15 -9.05
CA ARG A 76 30.42 8.81 -8.14
C ARG A 76 29.32 7.86 -7.66
N TRP A 77 28.85 6.94 -8.51
CA TRP A 77 27.85 5.94 -8.15
C TRP A 77 28.48 4.74 -7.42
N VAL A 78 29.64 4.28 -7.91
CA VAL A 78 30.38 3.12 -7.37
C VAL A 78 30.86 3.37 -5.95
N LYS A 79 31.33 4.58 -5.61
CA LYS A 79 31.84 4.90 -4.26
C LYS A 79 30.77 4.75 -3.18
N SER A 80 29.59 5.32 -3.38
CA SER A 80 28.50 5.24 -2.39
C SER A 80 27.99 3.81 -2.16
N TYR A 81 28.13 2.92 -3.15
CA TYR A 81 27.60 1.54 -3.09
C TYR A 81 28.65 0.47 -2.77
N MET A 82 29.90 0.62 -3.21
CA MET A 82 30.97 -0.39 -3.09
C MET A 82 32.04 -0.05 -2.03
N GLU A 83 32.39 1.23 -1.82
CA GLU A 83 33.41 1.60 -0.79
C GLU A 83 32.83 1.51 0.65
N HIS A 84 31.52 1.43 0.75
CA HIS A 84 30.78 1.46 1.98
C HIS A 84 30.21 0.07 2.28
N GLY A 85 31.08 -0.83 2.75
CA GLY A 85 30.74 -2.14 3.32
C GLY A 85 29.87 -2.08 4.59
N TYR A 86 29.02 -1.06 4.73
CA TYR A 86 28.23 -0.76 5.93
C TYR A 86 27.12 -1.77 6.20
N ILE A 87 26.66 -2.52 5.18
CA ILE A 87 25.61 -3.54 5.35
C ILE A 87 26.01 -4.55 6.44
N ASN A 88 27.31 -4.88 6.53
CA ASN A 88 27.82 -5.83 7.52
C ASN A 88 28.37 -5.18 8.81
N SER A 89 28.29 -3.86 8.95
CA SER A 89 28.76 -3.17 10.15
C SER A 89 27.93 -3.57 11.38
N LEU A 90 28.59 -3.67 12.54
CA LEU A 90 27.92 -4.03 13.79
C LEU A 90 26.81 -3.03 14.16
N SER A 91 27.03 -1.74 13.87
CA SER A 91 26.07 -0.67 14.11
C SER A 91 24.79 -0.87 13.29
N VAL A 92 24.90 -1.19 12.00
CA VAL A 92 23.75 -1.44 11.12
C VAL A 92 23.01 -2.72 11.55
N LYS A 93 23.73 -3.80 11.91
CA LYS A 93 23.10 -5.01 12.45
C LYS A 93 22.31 -4.75 13.74
N LYS A 94 22.87 -3.95 14.66
CA LYS A 94 22.18 -3.55 15.90
C LYS A 94 20.93 -2.72 15.61
N PHE A 95 21.03 -1.75 14.68
CA PHE A 95 19.89 -0.95 14.24
C PHE A 95 18.79 -1.84 13.64
N TYR A 96 19.15 -2.73 12.72
CA TYR A 96 18.20 -3.63 12.08
C TYR A 96 17.47 -4.52 13.09
N ARG A 97 18.19 -5.08 14.08
CA ARG A 97 17.57 -5.84 15.19
C ARG A 97 16.54 -5.03 15.97
N LEU A 98 16.92 -3.83 16.43
CA LEU A 98 16.03 -2.95 17.19
C LEU A 98 14.82 -2.49 16.36
N TYR A 99 15.01 -2.29 15.06
CA TYR A 99 13.93 -1.96 14.14
C TYR A 99 12.92 -3.11 14.00
N GLN A 100 13.39 -4.35 13.85
CA GLN A 100 12.52 -5.53 13.82
C GLN A 100 11.79 -5.73 15.16
N GLU A 101 12.45 -5.54 16.30
CA GLU A 101 11.80 -5.55 17.62
C GLU A 101 10.71 -4.48 17.74
N LYS A 102 10.94 -3.28 17.18
CA LYS A 102 9.95 -2.21 17.12
C LYS A 102 8.74 -2.61 16.28
N LEU A 103 8.95 -3.15 15.08
CA LEU A 103 7.86 -3.64 14.22
C LEU A 103 7.05 -4.75 14.89
N TYR A 104 7.74 -5.70 15.54
CA TYR A 104 7.09 -6.75 16.31
C TYR A 104 6.22 -6.18 17.45
N ASN A 105 6.74 -5.19 18.18
CA ASN A 105 5.99 -4.53 19.24
C ASN A 105 4.76 -3.77 18.73
N ILE A 106 4.85 -3.14 17.55
CA ILE A 106 3.70 -2.48 16.90
C ILE A 106 2.64 -3.52 16.57
N LYS A 107 3.00 -4.61 15.87
CA LYS A 107 2.07 -5.69 15.51
C LYS A 107 1.45 -6.36 16.74
N ARG A 108 2.24 -6.55 17.81
CA ARG A 108 1.74 -7.08 19.10
C ARG A 108 0.72 -6.14 19.74
N LYS A 109 1.00 -4.83 19.77
CA LYS A 109 0.07 -3.82 20.33
C LYS A 109 -1.21 -3.74 19.51
N GLU A 110 -1.13 -3.82 18.19
CA GLU A 110 -2.27 -3.86 17.27
C GLU A 110 -3.16 -5.07 17.53
N ARG A 111 -2.60 -6.30 17.58
CA ARG A 111 -3.36 -7.51 17.93
C ARG A 111 -4.09 -7.36 19.27
N ASN A 112 -3.42 -6.78 20.28
CA ASN A 112 -4.05 -6.54 21.58
C ASN A 112 -5.17 -5.48 21.49
N ARG A 113 -5.00 -4.44 20.68
CA ARG A 113 -6.04 -3.42 20.43
C ARG A 113 -7.26 -4.05 19.75
N ASN A 114 -7.05 -4.82 18.68
CA ASN A 114 -8.11 -5.51 17.95
C ASN A 114 -8.84 -6.49 18.87
N PHE A 115 -8.11 -7.28 19.65
CA PHE A 115 -8.71 -8.19 20.63
C PHE A 115 -9.55 -7.44 21.69
N ASN A 116 -9.04 -6.33 22.24
CA ASN A 116 -9.80 -5.52 23.19
C ASN A 116 -11.04 -4.88 22.54
N GLN A 117 -10.94 -4.42 21.28
CA GLN A 117 -12.04 -3.85 20.53
C GLN A 117 -13.17 -4.87 20.35
N VAL A 118 -12.84 -6.09 19.92
CA VAL A 118 -13.78 -7.22 19.81
C VAL A 118 -14.41 -7.54 21.17
N GLN A 119 -13.64 -7.55 22.27
CA GLN A 119 -14.20 -7.75 23.61
C GLN A 119 -15.22 -6.67 23.99
N HIS A 120 -14.95 -5.41 23.66
CA HIS A 120 -15.86 -4.31 23.94
C HIS A 120 -17.13 -4.37 23.08
N LEU A 121 -17.01 -4.78 21.81
CA LEU A 121 -18.14 -4.99 20.91
C LEU A 121 -19.05 -6.10 21.42
N LEU A 122 -18.51 -7.27 21.74
CA LEU A 122 -19.27 -8.40 22.30
C LEU A 122 -19.91 -8.06 23.66
N LYS A 123 -19.27 -7.20 24.45
CA LYS A 123 -19.83 -6.72 25.73
C LYS A 123 -21.05 -5.83 25.53
N ARG A 124 -21.05 -4.98 24.49
CA ARG A 124 -22.11 -4.00 24.21
C ARG A 124 -23.24 -4.61 23.38
N PHE A 125 -22.89 -5.43 22.41
CA PHE A 125 -23.79 -6.06 21.46
C PHE A 125 -23.55 -7.58 21.45
N PRO A 126 -24.33 -8.32 22.24
CA PRO A 126 -24.12 -9.76 22.39
C PRO A 126 -24.64 -10.61 21.24
N ASP A 127 -25.72 -10.16 20.62
CA ASP A 127 -26.35 -10.82 19.47
C ASP A 127 -25.73 -10.31 18.16
N MET A 128 -24.49 -9.82 18.22
CA MET A 128 -23.76 -9.32 17.07
C MET A 128 -23.41 -10.47 16.12
N ASP A 129 -23.57 -10.21 14.83
CA ASP A 129 -23.14 -11.14 13.79
C ASP A 129 -21.62 -11.35 13.83
N LEU A 130 -21.26 -12.61 14.07
CA LEU A 130 -19.89 -13.05 14.30
C LEU A 130 -19.13 -13.21 12.99
N GLU A 131 -19.82 -13.54 11.90
CA GLU A 131 -19.21 -13.71 10.59
C GLU A 131 -18.67 -12.37 10.09
N LYS A 132 -19.49 -11.32 10.21
CA LYS A 132 -19.10 -9.95 9.90
C LYS A 132 -17.94 -9.47 10.79
N LEU A 133 -17.96 -9.81 12.08
CA LEU A 133 -16.90 -9.42 13.01
C LEU A 133 -15.56 -10.10 12.69
N GLN A 134 -15.60 -11.37 12.26
CA GLN A 134 -14.40 -12.09 11.81
C GLN A 134 -13.85 -11.51 10.50
N ALA A 135 -14.72 -11.11 9.57
CA ALA A 135 -14.31 -10.49 8.32
C ALA A 135 -13.58 -9.15 8.55
N GLU A 136 -14.02 -8.37 9.53
CA GLU A 136 -13.39 -7.10 9.90
C GLU A 136 -12.10 -7.29 10.72
N TYR A 137 -12.05 -8.31 11.58
CA TYR A 137 -10.88 -8.63 12.43
C TYR A 137 -10.38 -10.06 12.19
N PRO A 138 -9.73 -10.33 11.04
CA PRO A 138 -9.33 -11.69 10.67
C PRO A 138 -8.30 -12.31 11.61
N ASP A 139 -7.45 -11.48 12.24
CA ASP A 139 -6.38 -11.93 13.15
C ASP A 139 -6.87 -12.30 14.56
N VAL A 140 -8.15 -12.04 14.89
CA VAL A 140 -8.68 -12.20 16.24
C VAL A 140 -9.41 -13.53 16.39
N ASP A 141 -9.07 -14.29 17.43
CA ASP A 141 -9.81 -15.49 17.83
C ASP A 141 -11.08 -15.09 18.63
N LEU A 142 -12.24 -15.22 17.98
CA LEU A 142 -13.55 -14.87 18.54
C LEU A 142 -13.99 -15.79 19.68
N GLU A 143 -13.64 -17.08 19.65
CA GLU A 143 -14.00 -17.99 20.74
C GLU A 143 -13.31 -17.57 22.03
N LYS A 144 -12.03 -17.25 21.93
CA LYS A 144 -11.24 -16.73 23.05
C LYS A 144 -11.79 -15.39 23.55
N ALA A 145 -12.22 -14.51 22.65
CA ALA A 145 -12.83 -13.24 23.03
C ALA A 145 -14.15 -13.43 23.80
N LYS A 146 -15.05 -14.32 23.34
CA LYS A 146 -16.32 -14.65 24.01
C LYS A 146 -16.13 -15.27 25.40
N ARG A 147 -15.18 -16.18 25.54
CA ARG A 147 -14.87 -16.83 26.83
C ARG A 147 -14.26 -15.86 27.85
N SER A 148 -13.72 -14.73 27.39
CA SER A 148 -13.07 -13.78 28.28
C SER A 148 -14.02 -13.20 29.32
N LYS A 149 -13.51 -12.99 30.54
CA LYS A 149 -14.26 -12.39 31.65
C LYS A 149 -14.82 -11.00 31.28
N LYS A 150 -14.02 -10.18 30.60
CA LYS A 150 -14.40 -8.81 30.20
C LYS A 150 -15.64 -8.75 29.29
N ALA A 151 -15.83 -9.74 28.42
CA ALA A 151 -16.99 -9.82 27.54
C ALA A 151 -18.25 -10.29 28.30
N ARG A 152 -18.08 -11.15 29.32
CA ARG A 152 -19.18 -11.77 30.08
C ARG A 152 -19.67 -10.95 31.28
N ASP A 153 -18.86 -10.06 31.84
CA ASP A 153 -19.15 -9.40 33.13
C ASP A 153 -20.45 -8.56 33.16
N THR A 154 -21.04 -8.16 32.02
CA THR A 154 -22.34 -7.46 31.96
C THR A 154 -23.56 -8.38 32.00
N TRP A 155 -23.41 -9.67 31.71
CA TRP A 155 -24.52 -10.63 31.59
C TRP A 155 -25.13 -11.04 32.91
N LYS A 156 -24.39 -10.86 34.00
CA LYS A 156 -24.84 -11.21 35.35
C LYS A 156 -25.68 -10.12 36.02
N ILE A 157 -25.56 -8.87 35.56
CA ILE A 157 -26.19 -7.71 36.23
C ILE A 157 -27.55 -7.35 35.60
N ARG A 158 -27.80 -7.70 34.34
CA ARG A 158 -29.04 -7.42 33.60
C ARG A 158 -30.12 -8.50 33.70
N ARG A 159 -29.93 -9.49 34.57
CA ARG A 159 -30.85 -10.62 34.78
C ARG A 159 -31.53 -10.47 36.16
N ILE A 160 -32.23 -9.35 36.35
CA ILE A 160 -33.22 -9.05 37.39
C ILE A 160 -34.34 -8.31 36.65
#